data_AF-A0A6A6C2F1-F1
#
_entry.id   AF-A0A6A6C2F1-F1
#
_cell.length_a   1.000
_cell.length_b   1.000
_cell.length_c   1.000
_cell.angle_alpha   90.00
_cell.angle_beta   90.00
_cell.angle_gamma   90.00
#
_symmetry.space_group_name_H-M   'P 1'
#
loop_
_entity.id
_entity.type
_entity.pdbx_description
1 polymer ?
#
loop_
_entity_poly.entity_id
_entity_poly.type
_entity_poly.pdbx_seq_one_letter_code
_entity_poly.pdbx_strand_id
1 'polypeptide(L)'
;MPHLPHGAQAQKRARTTLFPWYVKVDPDGDALEIPGSGSWTDLNKSHRDLVAPHATPSGFPNMYGKIQSRFPAAVKMPSLGPLCDALIAQRRWSDPSVVKECREVLEMICEDDPSRWMAYVEAWRKKAAEAVHECWKLVEQLEEEAYPDKGYFANGENWGAISPPDESIEVD
;
A
#
# COMPACT_ATOMS: atom_id res chain seq x y z
N MET A 1 22.91 0.00 6.63
CA MET A 1 21.62 0.22 5.94
C MET A 1 21.03 -1.14 5.58
N PRO A 2 19.73 -1.39 5.82
CA PRO A 2 19.15 -2.70 5.56
C PRO A 2 19.14 -3.01 4.06
N HIS A 3 19.64 -4.19 3.70
CA HIS A 3 19.71 -4.68 2.33
C HIS A 3 18.36 -5.33 1.97
N LEU A 4 17.50 -4.64 1.24
CA LEU A 4 16.22 -5.20 0.80
C LEU A 4 16.32 -5.68 -0.66
N PRO A 5 15.96 -6.94 -0.95
CA PRO A 5 15.88 -7.43 -2.32
C PRO A 5 14.67 -6.77 -3.01
N HIS A 6 14.91 -6.06 -4.12
CA HIS A 6 13.87 -5.45 -4.93
C HIS A 6 13.87 -6.07 -6.33
N GLY A 7 12.70 -6.54 -6.77
CA GLY A 7 12.49 -7.11 -8.10
C GLY A 7 12.82 -8.60 -8.20
N ALA A 8 11.84 -9.41 -8.56
CA ALA A 8 12.05 -10.78 -8.99
C ALA A 8 13.06 -10.79 -10.15
N GLN A 9 14.23 -11.35 -9.88
CA GLN A 9 15.27 -11.78 -10.83
C GLN A 9 15.75 -10.75 -11.88
N ALA A 10 16.91 -10.09 -11.63
CA ALA A 10 17.98 -9.80 -12.63
C ALA A 10 19.01 -8.70 -12.27
N GLN A 11 19.16 -8.21 -11.02
CA GLN A 11 20.15 -7.16 -10.73
C GLN A 11 21.51 -7.69 -10.23
N LYS A 12 22.53 -7.65 -11.10
CA LYS A 12 23.91 -8.18 -10.88
C LYS A 12 24.84 -7.30 -10.02
N ARG A 13 24.36 -6.18 -9.45
CA ARG A 13 25.17 -5.33 -8.54
C ARG A 13 24.29 -4.73 -7.44
N ALA A 14 24.84 -4.67 -6.22
CA ALA A 14 24.22 -3.98 -5.09
C ALA A 14 24.06 -2.50 -5.42
N ARG A 15 22.81 -2.02 -5.50
CA ARG A 15 22.50 -0.59 -5.57
C ARG A 15 21.96 -0.16 -4.22
N THR A 16 22.53 0.90 -3.65
CA THR A 16 21.93 1.60 -2.52
C THR A 16 20.79 2.45 -3.06
N THR A 17 19.63 1.83 -3.30
CA THR A 17 18.42 2.57 -3.70
C THR A 17 17.61 2.85 -2.44
N LEU A 18 17.75 4.06 -1.87
CA LEU A 18 16.66 4.65 -1.09
C LEU A 18 15.55 4.91 -2.11
N PHE A 19 14.57 4.03 -2.19
CA PHE A 19 13.42 4.36 -3.02
C PHE A 19 12.70 5.56 -2.37
N PRO A 20 12.28 6.58 -3.15
CA PRO A 20 11.62 7.79 -2.65
C PRO A 20 10.22 7.55 -2.04
N TRP A 21 9.85 6.30 -1.73
CA TRP A 21 8.54 5.94 -1.19
C TRP A 21 8.41 6.15 0.32
N TYR A 22 9.53 6.25 1.06
CA TYR A 22 9.50 6.67 2.46
C TYR A 22 9.75 8.17 2.52
N VAL A 23 8.67 8.93 2.59
CA VAL A 23 8.71 10.39 2.70
C VAL A 23 8.34 10.78 4.11
N LYS A 24 9.18 11.58 4.76
CA LYS A 24 8.85 12.13 6.07
C LYS A 24 7.72 13.16 5.93
N VAL A 25 6.80 13.15 6.90
CA VAL A 25 5.86 14.27 7.11
C VAL A 25 6.61 15.35 7.89
N ASP A 26 6.59 16.58 7.39
CA ASP A 26 7.24 17.72 8.01
C ASP A 26 6.60 18.02 9.39
N PRO A 27 7.28 18.73 10.31
CA PRO A 27 6.73 19.03 11.64
C PRO A 27 5.41 19.82 11.63
N ASP A 28 5.07 20.48 10.52
CA ASP A 28 3.75 21.10 10.34
C ASP A 28 2.60 20.07 10.33
N GLY A 29 2.93 18.79 10.15
CA GLY A 29 2.00 17.67 10.17
C GLY A 29 1.21 17.50 8.88
N ASP A 30 1.59 18.16 7.79
CA ASP A 30 0.90 18.05 6.50
C ASP A 30 1.82 18.08 5.28
N ALA A 31 2.85 18.92 5.25
CA ALA A 31 3.79 18.92 4.14
C ALA A 31 4.62 17.63 4.13
N LEU A 32 4.95 17.16 2.93
CA LEU A 32 5.91 16.08 2.74
C LEU A 32 7.32 16.65 2.54
N GLU A 33 8.34 15.92 3.01
CA GLU A 33 9.75 16.31 2.97
C GLU A 33 10.24 16.74 1.56
N ILE A 34 9.67 16.15 0.51
CA ILE A 34 10.03 16.45 -0.87
C ILE A 34 9.08 17.54 -1.40
N PRO A 35 9.57 18.76 -1.71
CA PRO A 35 8.73 19.82 -2.25
C PRO A 35 8.01 19.38 -3.54
N GLY A 36 6.71 19.63 -3.60
CA GLY A 36 5.87 19.25 -4.75
C GLY A 36 5.44 17.78 -4.77
N SER A 37 5.79 16.97 -3.76
CA SER A 37 5.35 15.56 -3.67
C SER A 37 3.92 15.38 -3.12
N GLY A 38 3.23 16.48 -2.78
CA GLY A 38 1.89 16.47 -2.19
C GLY A 38 1.91 16.67 -0.67
N SER A 39 0.81 16.30 -0.02
CA SER A 39 0.61 16.43 1.42
C SER A 39 0.24 15.10 2.08
N TRP A 40 0.39 15.02 3.40
CA TRP A 40 -0.18 13.94 4.21
C TRP A 40 -1.70 13.84 4.00
N THR A 41 -2.40 14.97 3.85
CA THR A 41 -3.84 15.00 3.58
C THR A 41 -4.19 14.30 2.25
N ASP A 42 -3.38 14.51 1.21
CA ASP A 42 -3.55 13.82 -0.08
C ASP A 42 -3.35 12.31 0.08
N LEU A 43 -2.28 11.90 0.78
CA LEU A 43 -2.01 10.49 1.06
C LEU A 43 -3.13 9.85 1.90
N ASN A 44 -3.60 10.53 2.95
CA ASN A 44 -4.70 10.08 3.80
C ASN A 44 -5.95 9.83 2.97
N LYS A 45 -6.31 10.78 2.10
CA LYS A 45 -7.48 10.65 1.22
C LYS A 45 -7.34 9.46 0.28
N SER A 46 -6.20 9.32 -0.38
CA SER A 46 -5.93 8.20 -1.29
C SER A 46 -6.00 6.85 -0.59
N HIS A 47 -5.37 6.70 0.58
CA HIS A 47 -5.38 5.45 1.34
C HIS A 47 -6.73 5.14 2.00
N ARG A 48 -7.47 6.17 2.45
CA ARG A 48 -8.81 6.01 3.03
C ARG A 48 -9.82 5.59 1.99
N ASP A 49 -9.82 6.27 0.85
CA ASP A 49 -10.83 6.11 -0.20
C ASP A 49 -10.42 5.05 -1.24
N LEU A 50 -9.19 4.51 -1.15
CA LEU A 50 -8.59 3.55 -2.08
C LEU A 50 -8.63 4.05 -3.53
N VAL A 51 -8.26 5.31 -3.70
CA VAL A 51 -8.22 6.00 -5.00
C VAL A 51 -6.81 6.47 -5.32
N ALA A 52 -6.50 6.51 -6.61
CA ALA A 52 -5.23 7.03 -7.07
C ALA A 52 -5.02 8.49 -6.62
N PRO A 53 -3.79 8.88 -6.23
CA PRO A 53 -3.46 10.26 -5.97
C PRO A 53 -3.57 11.10 -7.26
N HIS A 54 -3.78 12.40 -7.09
CA HIS A 54 -3.94 13.34 -8.21
C HIS A 54 -2.67 13.48 -9.07
N ALA A 55 -1.50 13.26 -8.48
CA ALA A 55 -0.21 13.30 -9.14
C ALA A 55 0.55 11.98 -8.96
N THR A 56 1.45 11.69 -9.90
CA THR A 56 2.42 10.62 -9.79
C THR A 56 3.44 10.93 -8.68
N PRO A 57 4.21 9.95 -8.22
CA PRO A 57 5.30 10.18 -7.26
C PRO A 57 6.36 11.19 -7.73
N SER A 58 6.43 11.49 -9.03
CA SER A 58 7.33 12.52 -9.60
C SER A 58 6.68 13.91 -9.70
N GLY A 59 5.47 14.10 -9.18
CA GLY A 59 4.76 15.39 -9.15
C GLY A 59 4.05 15.74 -10.45
N PHE A 60 4.02 14.85 -11.44
CA PHE A 60 3.34 15.07 -12.72
C PHE A 60 1.91 14.51 -12.69
N PRO A 61 0.98 15.05 -13.49
CA PRO A 61 -0.33 14.44 -13.68
C PRO A 61 -0.23 12.99 -14.20
N ASN A 62 -1.22 12.16 -13.90
CA ASN A 62 -1.31 10.81 -14.47
C ASN A 62 -1.59 10.89 -15.99
N MET A 63 -0.55 10.79 -16.81
CA MET A 63 -0.61 10.99 -18.28
C MET A 63 -1.13 9.78 -19.06
N TYR A 64 -0.92 8.55 -18.55
CA TYR A 64 -1.08 7.30 -19.33
C TYR A 64 -2.29 6.45 -18.94
N GLY A 65 -3.24 7.02 -18.22
CA GLY A 65 -4.44 6.30 -17.79
C GLY A 65 -5.06 6.97 -16.57
N LYS A 66 -6.25 7.54 -16.76
CA LYS A 66 -7.03 8.06 -15.64
C LYS A 66 -7.95 6.95 -15.18
N ILE A 67 -7.70 6.42 -13.99
CA ILE A 67 -8.66 5.53 -13.31
C ILE A 67 -9.94 6.35 -13.10
N GLN A 68 -10.98 6.04 -13.89
CA GLN A 68 -12.20 6.85 -13.95
C GLN A 68 -13.05 6.73 -12.68
N SER A 69 -12.96 5.58 -12.01
CA SER A 69 -13.70 5.27 -10.79
C SER A 69 -12.90 4.33 -9.90
N ARG A 70 -13.21 4.33 -8.60
CA ARG A 70 -12.63 3.37 -7.64
C ARG A 70 -12.96 1.94 -8.11
N PHE A 71 -11.97 1.05 -8.03
CA PHE A 71 -12.19 -0.36 -8.31
C PHE A 71 -13.26 -0.93 -7.34
N PRO A 72 -14.34 -1.56 -7.85
CA PRO A 72 -15.46 -2.00 -7.01
C PRO A 72 -15.07 -2.96 -5.88
N ALA A 73 -14.12 -3.85 -6.14
CA ALA A 73 -13.60 -4.80 -5.16
C ALA A 73 -12.38 -4.29 -4.38
N ALA A 74 -12.15 -2.96 -4.35
CA ALA A 74 -11.11 -2.39 -3.51
C ALA A 74 -11.50 -2.49 -2.02
N VAL A 75 -11.00 -3.51 -1.32
CA VAL A 75 -11.28 -3.74 0.10
C VAL A 75 -10.25 -3.04 0.98
N LYS A 76 -10.71 -2.32 2.01
CA LYS A 76 -9.84 -1.70 3.01
C LYS A 76 -9.41 -2.76 4.03
N MET A 77 -8.11 -2.99 4.12
CA MET A 77 -7.53 -3.88 5.14
C MET A 77 -7.76 -3.30 6.55
N PRO A 78 -8.09 -4.13 7.56
CA PRO A 78 -8.20 -3.68 8.94
C PRO A 78 -6.86 -3.19 9.49
N SER A 79 -6.92 -2.38 10.55
CA SER A 79 -5.73 -1.85 11.22
C SER A 79 -4.83 -2.96 11.77
N LEU A 80 -3.56 -2.94 11.37
CA LEU A 80 -2.53 -3.84 11.91
C LEU A 80 -1.90 -3.30 13.19
N GLY A 81 -2.05 -2.00 13.46
CA GLY A 81 -1.56 -1.31 14.64
C GLY A 81 -1.52 0.20 14.37
N PRO A 82 -1.58 1.06 15.41
CA PRO A 82 -1.43 2.50 15.25
C PRO A 82 -0.24 2.92 14.38
N LEU A 83 0.94 2.35 14.60
CA LEU A 83 2.16 2.62 13.83
C LEU A 83 2.00 2.23 12.37
N CYS A 84 1.44 1.04 12.09
CA CYS A 84 1.14 0.62 10.73
C CYS A 84 0.18 1.60 10.04
N ASP A 85 -0.87 2.05 10.73
CA ASP A 85 -1.83 3.00 10.19
C ASP A 85 -1.16 4.37 9.91
N ALA A 86 -0.22 4.80 10.74
CA ALA A 86 0.53 6.04 10.53
C ALA A 86 1.46 5.95 9.31
N LEU A 87 2.09 4.79 9.08
CA LEU A 87 2.96 4.54 7.92
C LEU A 87 2.21 4.67 6.58
N ILE A 88 0.91 4.35 6.55
CA ILE A 88 0.06 4.49 5.36
C ILE A 88 -0.85 5.73 5.43
N ALA A 89 -0.46 6.73 6.20
CA ALA A 89 -1.16 8.01 6.38
C ALA A 89 -2.64 7.89 6.83
N GLN A 90 -3.06 6.78 7.41
CA GLN A 90 -4.41 6.63 7.98
C GLN A 90 -4.52 7.26 9.38
N ARG A 91 -3.40 7.37 10.09
CA ARG A 91 -3.28 8.10 11.37
C ARG A 91 -2.18 9.15 11.31
N ARG A 92 -2.27 10.13 12.21
CA ARG A 92 -1.21 11.13 12.40
C ARG A 92 -0.09 10.55 13.27
N TRP A 93 1.14 10.90 12.98
CA TRP A 93 2.30 10.57 13.82
C TRP A 93 2.23 11.17 15.22
N SER A 94 1.45 12.25 15.40
CA SER A 94 1.19 12.89 16.69
C SER A 94 0.12 12.20 17.53
N ASP A 95 -0.56 11.17 17.01
CA ASP A 95 -1.56 10.42 17.76
C ASP A 95 -0.88 9.72 18.96
N PRO A 96 -1.42 9.87 20.20
CA PRO A 96 -0.82 9.25 21.39
C PRO A 96 -0.62 7.73 21.28
N SER A 97 -1.50 7.03 20.57
CA SER A 97 -1.40 5.59 20.35
C SER A 97 -0.23 5.23 19.42
N VAL A 98 0.03 6.05 18.41
CA VAL A 98 1.18 5.91 17.49
C VAL A 98 2.47 6.20 18.24
N VAL A 99 2.53 7.29 18.99
CA VAL A 99 3.71 7.65 19.79
C VAL A 99 4.04 6.56 20.80
N LYS A 100 3.03 5.98 21.44
CA LYS A 100 3.20 4.87 22.37
C LYS A 100 3.78 3.64 21.68
N GLU A 101 3.17 3.16 20.60
CA GLU A 101 3.65 1.97 19.89
C GLU A 101 5.05 2.18 19.30
N CYS A 102 5.36 3.38 18.77
CA CYS A 102 6.71 3.75 18.33
C CYS A 102 7.74 3.55 19.45
N ARG A 103 7.46 4.02 20.67
CA ARG A 103 8.37 3.87 21.80
C ARG A 103 8.57 2.42 22.17
N GLU A 104 7.48 1.65 22.26
CA GLU A 104 7.54 0.22 22.57
C GLU A 104 8.35 -0.55 21.53
N VAL A 105 8.18 -0.25 20.24
CA VAL A 105 8.96 -0.85 19.15
C VAL A 105 10.43 -0.46 19.23
N LEU A 106 10.75 0.80 19.49
CA LEU A 106 12.13 1.25 19.65
C LEU A 106 12.81 0.61 20.87
N GLU A 107 12.09 0.51 22.00
CA GLU A 107 12.56 -0.18 23.20
C GLU A 107 12.88 -1.65 22.89
N MET A 108 11.98 -2.37 22.22
CA MET A 108 12.22 -3.76 21.81
C MET A 108 13.42 -3.93 20.86
N ILE A 109 13.69 -2.96 19.99
CA ILE A 109 14.82 -2.98 19.06
C ILE A 109 16.15 -2.68 19.78
N CYS A 110 16.11 -1.82 20.80
CA CYS A 110 17.30 -1.40 21.54
C CYS A 110 17.64 -2.33 22.72
N GLU A 111 16.70 -3.16 23.17
CA GLU A 111 16.92 -4.17 24.19
C GLU A 111 17.81 -5.32 23.69
N ASP A 112 18.64 -5.88 24.58
CA ASP A 112 19.41 -7.10 24.35
C ASP A 112 18.55 -8.36 24.60
N ASP A 113 17.31 -8.35 24.10
CA ASP A 113 16.38 -9.48 24.12
C ASP A 113 15.83 -9.75 22.70
N PRO A 114 16.59 -10.51 21.88
CA PRO A 114 16.14 -10.90 20.54
C PRO A 114 14.86 -11.72 20.55
N SER A 115 14.54 -12.44 21.64
CA SER A 115 13.35 -13.28 21.72
C SER A 115 12.08 -12.45 21.79
N ARG A 116 12.09 -11.35 22.55
CA ARG A 116 10.96 -10.40 22.60
C ARG A 116 10.68 -9.79 21.23
N TRP A 117 11.71 -9.32 20.53
CA TRP A 117 11.58 -8.76 19.17
C TRP A 117 11.01 -9.80 18.19
N MET A 118 11.55 -11.01 18.20
CA MET A 118 11.08 -12.07 17.31
C MET A 118 9.63 -12.48 17.59
N ALA A 119 9.23 -12.54 18.86
CA ALA A 119 7.84 -12.82 19.24
C ALA A 119 6.88 -11.73 18.75
N TYR A 120 7.27 -10.44 18.86
CA TYR A 120 6.50 -9.33 18.32
C TYR A 120 6.33 -9.43 16.80
N VAL A 121 7.43 -9.67 16.06
CA VAL A 121 7.41 -9.82 14.59
C VAL A 121 6.52 -10.98 14.17
N GLU A 122 6.60 -12.13 14.85
CA GLU A 122 5.80 -13.31 14.51
C GLU A 122 4.31 -13.07 14.76
N ALA A 123 3.96 -12.46 15.90
CA ALA A 123 2.58 -12.08 16.20
C ALA A 123 2.03 -11.09 15.16
N TRP A 124 2.82 -10.11 14.75
CA TRP A 124 2.45 -9.15 13.72
C TRP A 124 2.24 -9.83 12.36
N ARG A 125 3.15 -10.72 11.94
CA ARG A 125 3.05 -11.46 10.67
C ARG A 125 1.80 -12.31 10.62
N LYS A 126 1.49 -13.02 11.71
CA LYS A 126 0.27 -13.81 11.83
C LYS A 126 -0.97 -12.92 11.64
N LYS A 127 -1.05 -11.81 12.37
CA LYS A 127 -2.16 -10.85 12.25
C LYS A 127 -2.31 -10.30 10.82
N ALA A 128 -1.19 -9.96 10.18
CA ALA A 128 -1.17 -9.45 8.81
C ALA A 128 -1.65 -10.50 7.81
N ALA A 129 -1.18 -11.74 7.92
CA ALA A 129 -1.59 -12.85 7.06
C ALA A 129 -3.10 -13.14 7.19
N GLU A 130 -3.61 -13.19 8.43
CA GLU A 130 -5.04 -13.36 8.69
C GLU A 130 -5.87 -12.23 8.08
N ALA A 131 -5.46 -10.96 8.28
CA ALA A 131 -6.14 -9.81 7.71
C ALA A 131 -6.17 -9.83 6.18
N VAL A 132 -5.05 -10.17 5.54
CA VAL A 132 -4.97 -10.29 4.08
C VAL A 132 -5.87 -11.42 3.60
N HIS A 133 -5.84 -12.59 4.25
CA HIS A 133 -6.65 -13.73 3.83
C HIS A 133 -8.16 -13.42 3.89
N GLU A 134 -8.62 -12.75 4.94
CA GLU A 134 -10.03 -12.35 5.06
C GLU A 134 -10.41 -11.26 4.04
N CYS A 135 -9.53 -10.28 3.82
CA CYS A 135 -9.77 -9.26 2.80
C CYS A 135 -9.78 -9.87 1.39
N TRP A 136 -8.93 -10.86 1.12
CA TRP A 136 -8.80 -11.49 -0.18
C TRP A 136 -10.08 -12.24 -0.58
N LYS A 137 -10.67 -13.01 0.35
CA LYS A 137 -11.98 -13.65 0.12
C LYS A 137 -13.06 -12.62 -0.24
N LEU A 138 -13.04 -11.46 0.42
CA LEU A 138 -13.99 -10.39 0.14
C LEU A 138 -13.72 -9.72 -1.21
N VAL A 139 -12.44 -9.58 -1.61
CA VAL A 139 -12.06 -9.10 -2.95
C VAL A 139 -12.61 -10.05 -4.02
N GLU A 140 -12.40 -11.36 -3.87
CA GLU A 140 -12.90 -12.39 -4.79
C GLU A 140 -14.41 -12.25 -4.99
N GLN A 141 -15.17 -12.26 -3.88
CA GLN A 141 -16.62 -12.14 -3.92
C GLN A 141 -17.08 -10.84 -4.59
N LEU A 142 -16.55 -9.69 -4.16
CA LEU A 142 -16.99 -8.39 -4.66
C LEU A 142 -16.60 -8.17 -6.14
N GLU A 143 -15.49 -8.77 -6.59
CA GLU A 143 -15.08 -8.67 -7.98
C GLU A 143 -15.99 -9.49 -8.89
N GLU A 144 -16.34 -10.73 -8.50
CA GLU A 144 -17.29 -11.56 -9.23
C GLU A 144 -18.68 -10.90 -9.31
N GLU A 145 -19.14 -10.29 -8.22
CA GLU A 145 -20.40 -9.53 -8.19
C GLU A 145 -20.36 -8.31 -9.12
N ALA A 146 -19.23 -7.60 -9.19
CA ALA A 146 -19.08 -6.40 -10.02
C ALA A 146 -18.81 -6.72 -11.51
N TYR A 147 -18.14 -7.84 -11.79
CA TYR A 147 -17.67 -8.23 -13.12
C TYR A 147 -17.89 -9.73 -13.40
N PRO A 148 -19.16 -10.19 -13.47
CA PRO A 148 -19.47 -11.61 -13.56
C PRO A 148 -18.92 -12.31 -14.81
N ASP A 149 -18.75 -11.58 -15.93
CA ASP A 149 -18.29 -12.15 -17.20
C ASP A 149 -16.88 -11.69 -17.62
N LYS A 150 -16.33 -10.68 -16.93
CA LYS A 150 -15.07 -10.01 -17.32
C LYS A 150 -14.04 -9.93 -16.19
N GLY A 151 -14.40 -10.36 -14.99
CA GLY A 151 -13.52 -10.39 -13.83
C GLY A 151 -12.40 -11.40 -13.98
N TYR A 152 -11.31 -11.19 -13.25
CA TYR A 152 -10.21 -12.11 -13.12
C TYR A 152 -10.67 -13.45 -12.56
N PHE A 153 -11.43 -13.43 -11.46
CA PHE A 153 -11.89 -14.64 -10.79
C PHE A 153 -12.95 -15.41 -11.59
N ALA A 154 -13.86 -14.70 -12.27
CA ALA A 154 -14.82 -15.30 -13.18
C ALA A 154 -14.17 -16.01 -14.38
N ASN A 155 -12.96 -15.60 -14.79
CA ASN A 155 -12.27 -16.08 -15.99
C ASN A 155 -10.92 -16.76 -15.71
N GLY A 156 -10.64 -17.16 -14.46
CA GLY A 156 -9.32 -17.61 -13.99
C GLY A 156 -8.64 -18.70 -14.83
N GLU A 157 -9.41 -19.56 -15.52
CA GLU A 157 -8.91 -20.62 -16.41
C GLU A 157 -8.71 -20.18 -17.88
N ASN A 158 -9.26 -19.04 -18.29
CA ASN A 158 -9.33 -18.58 -19.69
C ASN A 158 -8.42 -17.38 -20.02
N TRP A 159 -7.57 -16.92 -19.11
CA TRP A 159 -6.68 -15.77 -19.36
C TRP A 159 -5.66 -15.96 -20.48
N GLY A 160 -5.41 -17.21 -20.91
CA GLY A 160 -4.63 -17.49 -22.13
C GLY A 160 -5.42 -17.30 -23.44
N ALA A 161 -6.74 -17.14 -23.37
CA ALA A 161 -7.67 -17.07 -24.50
C ALA A 161 -8.40 -15.73 -24.65
N ILE A 162 -8.23 -14.80 -23.70
CA ILE A 162 -8.75 -13.43 -23.84
C ILE A 162 -7.89 -12.72 -24.88
N SER A 163 -8.36 -12.68 -26.12
CA SER A 163 -7.79 -11.81 -27.15
C SER A 163 -7.77 -10.37 -26.64
N PRO A 164 -6.72 -9.59 -26.91
CA PRO A 164 -6.69 -8.18 -26.57
C PRO A 164 -7.95 -7.50 -27.13
N PRO A 165 -8.49 -6.49 -26.41
CA PRO A 165 -9.65 -5.76 -26.89
C PRO A 165 -9.34 -5.19 -28.28
N ASP A 166 -10.29 -5.39 -29.20
CA ASP A 166 -10.24 -4.84 -30.56
C ASP A 166 -10.00 -3.33 -30.47
N GLU A 167 -8.97 -2.82 -31.14
CA GLU A 167 -8.54 -1.42 -31.11
C GLU A 167 -9.55 -0.47 -31.81
N SER A 168 -10.77 -0.93 -32.05
CA SER A 168 -11.85 -0.22 -32.76
C SER A 168 -12.78 0.58 -31.84
N ILE A 169 -12.46 0.79 -30.56
CA ILE A 169 -13.20 1.73 -29.72
C ILE A 169 -12.88 3.16 -30.15
N GLU A 170 -13.67 3.68 -31.09
CA GLU A 170 -13.77 5.11 -31.35
C GLU A 170 -14.25 5.80 -30.06
N VAL A 171 -13.43 6.73 -29.60
CA VAL A 171 -13.74 7.58 -28.45
C VAL A 171 -14.47 8.80 -28.98
N ASP A 172 -15.79 8.87 -28.73
CA ASP A 172 -16.57 10.11 -28.90
C ASP A 172 -16.12 11.21 -27.91
#